data_AF-A0A3N8A5J5-F1
#
_entry.id   AF-A0A3N8A5J5-F1
#
_cell.length_a   1.000
_cell.length_b   1.000
_cell.length_c   1.000
_cell.angle_alpha   90.00
_cell.angle_beta   90.00
_cell.angle_gamma   90.00
#
_symmetry.space_group_name_H-M   'P 1'
#
loop_
_entity.id
_entity.type
_entity.pdbx_description
1 polymer ?
#
loop_
_entity_poly.entity_id
_entity_poly.type
_entity_poly.pdbx_seq_one_letter_code
_entity_poly.pdbx_strand_id
1 'polypeptide(L)'
;MDDLQFGTRNRRGDWAPNQHLELAPFWTRPLSLRKIVGWTIGYVWPWNAIAITTTVLWWHFIVPDMATLKTIGGGGVLKLLVANWIGVFLFFGYFELRYYRLRVQERRFKYNGRFPAEQPSDVFWFRSQNIDNFMRSFFVSVPIGTAIEAGLLWAFANGLTPMVEWREHPAYLVALTLLAPIVHEVHFYFVHRAIHWGPLYKWVHSVHHNSVNPSPWSSLSMHPVESIVYFGVALWVLALPSHPFLAIYFFHLAGFGAVVGHIGFDRLEMADGIAPKSHAYAHYLHHKFFEVNYCDNGAFPLDKWFGSWHDGSPEGDRLMQERFNRKKERVNAT
;
A
#
# COMPACT_ATOMS: atom_id res chain seq x y z
N MET A 1 -13.44 14.87 -18.11
CA MET A 1 -12.41 15.91 -17.95
C MET A 1 -11.40 15.76 -19.09
N ASP A 2 -10.72 16.81 -19.54
CA ASP A 2 -9.58 16.66 -20.46
C ASP A 2 -8.31 16.37 -19.64
N ASP A 3 -7.77 15.16 -19.75
CA ASP A 3 -6.63 14.73 -18.95
C ASP A 3 -5.28 15.25 -19.46
N LEU A 4 -5.24 15.75 -20.70
CA LEU A 4 -4.04 16.36 -21.29
C LEU A 4 -3.72 17.74 -20.68
N GLN A 5 -4.69 18.35 -20.00
CA GLN A 5 -4.44 19.56 -19.19
C GLN A 5 -3.53 19.27 -17.98
N PHE A 6 -3.46 18.01 -17.54
CA PHE A 6 -2.75 17.60 -16.33
C PHE A 6 -1.52 16.74 -16.61
N GLY A 7 -1.36 16.24 -17.84
CA GLY A 7 -0.29 15.32 -18.19
C GLY A 7 -0.15 15.13 -19.69
N THR A 8 0.72 14.21 -20.08
CA THR A 8 1.00 13.89 -21.48
C THR A 8 0.87 12.40 -21.72
N ARG A 9 0.71 12.01 -22.99
CA ARG A 9 0.71 10.60 -23.40
C ARG A 9 1.86 10.29 -24.34
N ASN A 10 2.47 9.13 -24.14
CA ASN A 10 3.43 8.61 -25.10
C ASN A 10 2.72 7.91 -26.28
N ARG A 11 3.50 7.43 -27.26
CA ARG A 11 2.98 6.72 -28.44
C ARG A 11 2.26 5.40 -28.12
N ARG A 12 2.49 4.81 -26.94
CA ARG A 12 1.81 3.59 -26.46
C ARG A 12 0.49 3.89 -25.77
N GLY A 13 0.18 5.17 -25.57
CA GLY A 13 -1.00 5.64 -24.83
C GLY A 13 -0.78 5.72 -23.32
N ASP A 14 0.42 5.45 -22.81
CA ASP A 14 0.75 5.58 -21.39
C ASP A 14 0.69 7.05 -21.00
N TRP A 15 0.07 7.35 -19.87
CA TRP A 15 -0.11 8.71 -19.36
C TRP A 15 0.91 9.01 -18.25
N ALA A 16 1.47 10.22 -18.25
CA ALA A 16 2.32 10.74 -17.18
C ALA A 16 1.88 12.16 -16.77
N PRO A 17 1.88 12.49 -15.46
CA PRO A 17 1.51 13.80 -14.99
C PRO A 17 2.55 14.86 -15.40
N ASN A 18 2.10 16.10 -15.60
CA ASN A 18 2.99 17.25 -15.81
C ASN A 18 3.74 17.62 -14.51
N GLN A 19 3.17 17.29 -13.35
CA GLN A 19 3.76 17.52 -12.04
C GLN A 19 4.64 16.34 -11.65
N HIS A 20 5.88 16.62 -11.27
CA HIS A 20 6.78 15.63 -10.67
C HIS A 20 6.38 15.33 -9.23
N LEU A 21 6.78 14.15 -8.76
CA LEU A 21 6.61 13.80 -7.35
C LEU A 21 7.45 14.72 -6.48
N GLU A 22 6.85 15.22 -5.41
CA GLU A 22 7.54 16.04 -4.40
C GLU A 22 7.69 15.22 -3.11
N LEU A 23 8.78 15.44 -2.38
CA LEU A 23 8.92 14.94 -1.02
C LEU A 23 8.00 15.68 -0.08
N ALA A 24 7.67 15.07 1.07
CA ALA A 24 7.03 15.80 2.15
C ALA A 24 7.81 17.08 2.50
N PRO A 25 7.11 18.20 2.74
CA PRO A 25 7.72 19.53 2.81
C PRO A 25 8.72 19.70 3.95
N PHE A 26 8.67 18.83 4.98
CA PHE A 26 9.65 18.77 6.06
C PHE A 26 11.08 18.45 5.58
N TRP A 27 11.20 17.79 4.42
CA TRP A 27 12.47 17.36 3.83
C TRP A 27 12.96 18.31 2.72
N THR A 28 12.24 19.41 2.50
CA THR A 28 12.56 20.40 1.47
C THR A 28 12.99 21.71 2.09
N ARG A 29 13.85 22.46 1.39
CA ARG A 29 14.29 23.79 1.83
C ARG A 29 14.04 24.81 0.71
N PRO A 30 13.60 26.04 1.04
CA PRO A 30 13.25 26.53 2.38
C PRO A 30 11.95 25.90 2.91
N LEU A 31 11.81 25.83 4.24
CA LEU A 31 10.57 25.34 4.86
C LEU A 31 9.44 26.33 4.58
N SER A 32 8.27 25.80 4.20
CA SER A 32 7.07 26.60 3.98
C SER A 32 5.95 26.09 4.88
N LEU A 33 5.53 26.92 5.84
CA LEU A 33 4.43 26.57 6.75
C LEU A 33 3.15 26.23 5.98
N ARG A 34 2.85 26.97 4.90
CA ARG A 34 1.70 26.70 4.04
C ARG A 34 1.76 25.31 3.41
N LYS A 35 2.93 24.90 2.88
CA LYS A 35 3.11 23.55 2.33
C LYS A 35 3.00 22.48 3.42
N ILE A 36 3.58 22.72 4.59
CA ILE A 36 3.51 21.82 5.74
C ILE A 36 2.06 21.59 6.16
N VAL A 37 1.28 22.65 6.37
CA VAL A 37 -0.14 22.55 6.74
C VAL A 37 -0.93 21.79 5.67
N GLY A 38 -0.74 22.13 4.39
CA GLY A 38 -1.41 21.43 3.28
C GLY A 38 -1.06 19.94 3.22
N TRP A 39 0.21 19.60 3.45
CA TRP A 39 0.66 18.21 3.51
C TRP A 39 0.05 17.49 4.72
N THR A 40 0.02 18.11 5.90
CA THR A 40 -0.55 17.48 7.11
C THR A 40 -2.04 17.18 6.95
N ILE A 41 -2.79 18.05 6.26
CA ILE A 41 -4.19 17.78 5.90
C ILE A 41 -4.27 16.56 4.98
N GLY A 42 -3.45 16.49 3.93
CA GLY A 42 -3.40 15.34 3.02
C GLY A 42 -2.88 14.05 3.65
N TYR A 43 -2.04 14.16 4.68
CA TYR A 43 -1.58 13.03 5.47
C TYR A 43 -2.74 12.41 6.27
N VAL A 44 -3.64 13.21 6.82
CA VAL A 44 -4.81 12.69 7.54
C VAL A 44 -5.92 12.27 6.57
N TRP A 45 -6.18 13.04 5.51
CA TRP A 45 -7.32 12.87 4.62
C TRP A 45 -6.94 12.64 3.15
N PRO A 46 -7.60 11.70 2.43
CA PRO A 46 -8.68 10.83 2.89
C PRO A 46 -8.21 9.46 3.41
N TRP A 47 -7.03 8.99 2.99
CA TRP A 47 -6.67 7.58 3.12
C TRP A 47 -6.45 7.12 4.57
N ASN A 48 -5.71 7.89 5.36
CA ASN A 48 -5.51 7.56 6.77
C ASN A 48 -6.82 7.71 7.59
N ALA A 49 -7.68 8.67 7.23
CA ALA A 49 -9.01 8.79 7.81
C ALA A 49 -9.89 7.56 7.49
N ILE A 50 -9.84 7.03 6.27
CA ILE A 50 -10.52 5.78 5.91
C ILE A 50 -9.97 4.61 6.74
N ALA A 51 -8.65 4.49 6.87
CA ALA A 51 -8.04 3.42 7.66
C ALA A 51 -8.46 3.50 9.14
N ILE A 52 -8.40 4.68 9.76
CA ILE A 52 -8.86 4.88 11.15
C ILE A 52 -10.36 4.55 11.26
N THR A 53 -11.18 5.02 10.32
CA THR A 53 -12.63 4.78 10.34
C THR A 53 -12.94 3.29 10.26
N THR A 54 -12.31 2.56 9.35
CA THR A 54 -12.53 1.10 9.25
C THR A 54 -12.02 0.37 10.49
N THR A 55 -10.91 0.80 11.09
CA THR A 55 -10.42 0.25 12.37
C THR A 55 -11.42 0.47 13.50
N VAL A 56 -12.00 1.67 13.63
CA VAL A 56 -13.04 1.97 14.63
C VAL A 56 -14.26 1.06 14.43
N LEU A 57 -14.68 0.85 13.18
CA LEU A 57 -15.78 -0.08 12.88
C LEU A 57 -15.44 -1.51 13.29
N TRP A 58 -14.22 -1.99 13.02
CA TRP A 58 -13.78 -3.32 13.44
C TRP A 58 -13.74 -3.45 14.96
N TRP A 59 -13.15 -2.47 15.63
CA TRP A 59 -13.00 -2.43 17.08
C TRP A 59 -14.34 -2.51 17.80
N HIS A 60 -15.37 -1.81 17.30
CA HIS A 60 -16.67 -1.77 17.97
C HIS A 60 -17.66 -2.86 17.56
N PHE A 61 -17.58 -3.37 16.32
CA PHE A 61 -18.62 -4.26 15.79
C PHE A 61 -18.14 -5.68 15.48
N ILE A 62 -16.85 -5.88 15.25
CA ILE A 62 -16.30 -7.17 14.79
C ILE A 62 -15.53 -7.86 15.90
N VAL A 63 -14.58 -7.14 16.50
CA VAL A 63 -13.66 -7.62 17.53
C VAL A 63 -14.43 -7.84 18.84
N PRO A 64 -14.39 -9.06 19.41
CA PRO A 64 -15.08 -9.35 20.67
C PRO A 64 -14.31 -8.77 21.86
N ASP A 65 -14.93 -8.82 23.04
CA ASP A 65 -14.29 -8.38 24.28
C ASP A 65 -13.02 -9.18 24.63
N MET A 66 -12.19 -8.61 25.52
CA MET A 66 -10.92 -9.21 25.92
C MET A 66 -11.06 -10.59 26.58
N ALA A 67 -12.17 -10.86 27.30
CA ALA A 67 -12.38 -12.15 27.92
C ALA A 67 -12.58 -13.25 26.85
N THR A 68 -13.34 -12.94 25.81
CA THR A 68 -13.54 -13.82 24.65
C THR A 68 -12.23 -14.00 23.86
N LEU A 69 -11.43 -12.94 23.70
CA LEU A 69 -10.15 -12.99 23.00
C LEU A 69 -9.11 -13.89 23.68
N LYS A 70 -9.15 -14.06 25.02
CA LYS A 70 -8.22 -14.95 25.74
C LYS A 70 -8.23 -16.38 25.22
N THR A 71 -9.42 -16.85 24.84
CA THR A 71 -9.66 -18.19 24.31
C THR A 71 -10.26 -18.12 22.92
N ILE A 72 -9.71 -17.24 22.06
CA ILE A 72 -10.20 -17.11 20.68
C ILE A 72 -10.09 -18.47 19.97
N GLY A 73 -11.23 -19.15 19.84
CA GLY A 73 -11.31 -20.42 19.12
C GLY A 73 -11.34 -20.21 17.62
N GLY A 74 -11.31 -21.30 16.85
CA GLY A 74 -11.37 -21.26 15.39
C GLY A 74 -12.57 -20.47 14.83
N GLY A 75 -13.72 -20.50 15.52
CA GLY A 75 -14.90 -19.70 15.14
C GLY A 75 -14.70 -18.18 15.25
N GLY A 76 -13.94 -17.72 16.26
CA GLY A 76 -13.61 -16.30 16.42
C GLY A 76 -12.66 -15.80 15.34
N VAL A 77 -11.62 -16.59 15.05
CA VAL A 77 -10.68 -16.31 13.94
C VAL A 77 -11.42 -16.31 12.60
N LEU A 78 -12.34 -17.27 12.38
CA LEU A 78 -13.15 -17.31 11.16
C LEU A 78 -14.06 -16.10 11.01
N LYS A 79 -14.70 -15.63 12.10
CA LYS A 79 -15.51 -14.41 12.08
C LYS A 79 -14.69 -13.20 11.64
N LEU A 80 -13.48 -13.05 12.20
CA LEU A 80 -12.56 -11.97 11.84
C LEU A 80 -12.12 -12.07 10.36
N LEU A 81 -11.80 -13.28 9.90
CA LEU A 81 -11.45 -13.54 8.51
C LEU A 81 -12.57 -13.17 7.55
N VAL A 82 -13.80 -13.60 7.83
CA VAL A 82 -14.97 -13.27 7.01
C VAL A 82 -15.21 -11.76 6.98
N ALA A 83 -15.06 -11.06 8.11
CA ALA A 83 -15.16 -9.61 8.14
C ALA A 83 -14.08 -8.96 7.26
N ASN A 84 -12.82 -9.36 7.41
CA ASN A 84 -11.69 -8.85 6.61
C ASN A 84 -11.89 -9.12 5.12
N TRP A 85 -12.36 -10.31 4.76
CA TRP A 85 -12.76 -10.65 3.39
C TRP A 85 -13.84 -9.72 2.84
N ILE A 86 -14.92 -9.51 3.58
CA ILE A 86 -16.00 -8.60 3.15
C ILE A 86 -15.47 -7.17 3.01
N GLY A 87 -14.68 -6.69 3.97
CA GLY A 87 -14.09 -5.36 3.94
C GLY A 87 -13.21 -5.13 2.72
N VAL A 88 -12.22 -6.01 2.51
CA VAL A 88 -11.34 -5.94 1.34
C VAL A 88 -12.12 -6.12 0.05
N PHE A 89 -13.10 -7.04 0.01
CA PHE A 89 -13.93 -7.25 -1.17
C PHE A 89 -14.70 -6.02 -1.59
N LEU A 90 -15.38 -5.37 -0.64
CA LEU A 90 -16.15 -4.16 -0.91
C LEU A 90 -15.23 -3.00 -1.29
N PHE A 91 -14.11 -2.82 -0.59
CA PHE A 91 -13.22 -1.69 -0.82
C PHE A 91 -12.46 -1.82 -2.15
N PHE A 92 -11.78 -2.94 -2.40
CA PHE A 92 -11.04 -3.15 -3.65
C PHE A 92 -12.01 -3.36 -4.81
N GLY A 93 -13.11 -4.08 -4.57
CA GLY A 93 -14.16 -4.31 -5.53
C GLY A 93 -14.83 -3.03 -6.01
N TYR A 94 -14.94 -1.98 -5.17
CA TYR A 94 -15.41 -0.67 -5.60
C TYR A 94 -14.52 -0.08 -6.71
N PHE A 95 -13.19 -0.03 -6.49
CA PHE A 95 -12.26 0.50 -7.49
C PHE A 95 -12.20 -0.37 -8.74
N GLU A 96 -12.20 -1.69 -8.57
CA GLU A 96 -12.20 -2.65 -9.66
C GLU A 96 -13.46 -2.51 -10.53
N LEU A 97 -14.64 -2.55 -9.90
CA LEU A 97 -15.91 -2.45 -10.60
C LEU A 97 -16.00 -1.11 -11.34
N ARG A 98 -15.71 -0.01 -10.66
CA ARG A 98 -15.89 1.34 -11.22
C ARG A 98 -14.89 1.64 -12.33
N TYR A 99 -13.59 1.42 -12.10
CA TYR A 99 -12.55 1.91 -13.00
C TYR A 99 -12.01 0.85 -13.98
N TYR A 100 -12.12 -0.44 -13.66
CA TYR A 100 -11.58 -1.52 -14.51
C TYR A 100 -12.67 -2.30 -15.27
N ARG A 101 -13.84 -2.53 -14.65
CA ARG A 101 -14.96 -3.24 -15.27
C ARG A 101 -15.91 -2.31 -16.02
N LEU A 102 -16.46 -1.31 -15.33
CA LEU A 102 -17.36 -0.31 -15.92
C LEU A 102 -16.60 0.77 -16.71
N ARG A 103 -15.31 0.95 -16.41
CA ARG A 103 -14.41 1.91 -17.08
C ARG A 103 -15.01 3.31 -17.17
N VAL A 104 -15.57 3.83 -16.06
CA VAL A 104 -16.31 5.11 -16.04
C VAL A 104 -15.51 6.30 -16.58
N GLN A 105 -14.18 6.27 -16.51
CA GLN A 105 -13.29 7.29 -17.05
C GLN A 105 -12.47 6.83 -18.27
N GLU A 106 -12.82 5.67 -18.83
CA GLU A 106 -12.10 5.01 -19.91
C GLU A 106 -10.59 4.95 -19.61
N ARG A 107 -9.76 5.55 -20.46
CA ARG A 107 -8.30 5.59 -20.30
C ARG A 107 -7.80 6.90 -19.71
N ARG A 108 -8.67 7.88 -19.40
CA ARG A 108 -8.24 9.18 -18.88
C ARG A 108 -7.48 9.01 -17.58
N PHE A 109 -6.33 9.69 -17.46
CA PHE A 109 -5.39 9.58 -16.34
C PHE A 109 -4.76 8.19 -16.12
N LYS A 110 -4.99 7.21 -17.01
CA LYS A 110 -4.47 5.85 -16.84
C LYS A 110 -2.99 5.80 -17.19
N TYR A 111 -2.15 5.41 -16.22
CA TYR A 111 -0.70 5.45 -16.42
C TYR A 111 -0.24 4.50 -17.51
N ASN A 112 -0.74 3.26 -17.52
CA ASN A 112 -0.54 2.35 -18.64
C ASN A 112 -1.70 2.50 -19.64
N GLY A 113 -1.41 2.69 -20.92
CA GLY A 113 -2.43 2.90 -21.96
C GLY A 113 -3.40 1.73 -22.13
N ARG A 114 -3.04 0.53 -21.64
CA ARG A 114 -3.84 -0.69 -21.72
C ARG A 114 -4.39 -1.10 -20.37
N PHE A 115 -5.53 -1.78 -20.38
CA PHE A 115 -6.02 -2.47 -19.20
C PHE A 115 -5.38 -3.84 -19.05
N PRO A 116 -5.17 -4.36 -17.83
CA PRO A 116 -4.64 -5.71 -17.62
C PRO A 116 -5.45 -6.80 -18.35
N ALA A 117 -6.78 -6.66 -18.41
CA ALA A 117 -7.65 -7.59 -19.12
C ALA A 117 -7.43 -7.61 -20.66
N GLU A 118 -6.74 -6.62 -21.23
CA GLU A 118 -6.38 -6.55 -22.65
C GLU A 118 -5.04 -7.26 -22.93
N GLN A 119 -4.39 -7.83 -21.90
CA GLN A 119 -3.09 -8.50 -21.99
C GLN A 119 -3.10 -9.84 -21.24
N PRO A 120 -3.78 -10.87 -21.76
CA PRO A 120 -3.70 -12.21 -21.19
C PRO A 120 -2.26 -12.73 -21.25
N SER A 121 -1.81 -13.41 -20.19
CA SER A 121 -0.43 -13.90 -20.07
C SER A 121 -0.37 -15.20 -19.27
N ASP A 122 0.47 -16.14 -19.70
CA ASP A 122 0.66 -17.45 -19.05
C ASP A 122 1.31 -17.36 -17.66
N VAL A 123 1.84 -16.20 -17.26
CA VAL A 123 2.38 -15.98 -15.91
C VAL A 123 1.28 -15.98 -14.84
N PHE A 124 0.03 -15.70 -15.24
CA PHE A 124 -1.12 -15.62 -14.34
C PHE A 124 -1.99 -16.87 -14.44
N TRP A 125 -2.60 -17.26 -13.33
CA TRP A 125 -3.62 -18.31 -13.31
C TRP A 125 -4.75 -18.00 -14.30
N PHE A 126 -5.13 -19.01 -15.09
CA PHE A 126 -6.16 -18.89 -16.13
C PHE A 126 -5.87 -17.80 -17.18
N ARG A 127 -4.59 -17.41 -17.34
CA ARG A 127 -4.15 -16.30 -18.19
C ARG A 127 -4.77 -14.94 -17.85
N SER A 128 -5.30 -14.79 -16.63
CA SER A 128 -6.02 -13.61 -16.18
C SER A 128 -5.36 -13.03 -14.94
N GLN A 129 -4.68 -11.88 -15.12
CA GLN A 129 -4.11 -11.12 -14.00
C GLN A 129 -5.15 -10.86 -12.91
N ASN A 130 -6.38 -10.54 -13.29
CA ASN A 130 -7.42 -10.18 -12.33
C ASN A 130 -7.84 -11.37 -11.45
N ILE A 131 -8.04 -12.55 -12.07
CA ILE A 131 -8.46 -13.76 -11.34
C ILE A 131 -7.32 -14.23 -10.43
N ASP A 132 -6.10 -14.33 -10.96
CA ASP A 132 -4.93 -14.72 -10.17
C ASP A 132 -4.75 -13.79 -8.96
N ASN A 133 -4.78 -12.47 -9.20
CA ASN A 133 -4.58 -11.48 -8.16
C ASN A 133 -5.70 -11.48 -7.11
N PHE A 134 -6.95 -11.64 -7.54
CA PHE A 134 -8.07 -11.80 -6.62
C PHE A 134 -7.88 -13.05 -5.74
N MET A 135 -7.56 -14.19 -6.34
CA MET A 135 -7.41 -15.45 -5.61
C MET A 135 -6.25 -15.41 -4.62
N ARG A 136 -5.10 -14.81 -4.98
CA ARG A 136 -3.97 -14.65 -4.05
C ARG A 136 -4.31 -13.68 -2.92
N SER A 137 -4.89 -12.53 -3.23
CA SER A 137 -5.31 -11.57 -2.20
C SER A 137 -6.27 -12.21 -1.21
N PHE A 138 -7.32 -12.87 -1.73
CA PHE A 138 -8.41 -13.39 -0.92
C PHE A 138 -8.06 -14.68 -0.20
N PHE A 139 -7.39 -15.64 -0.84
CA PHE A 139 -7.13 -16.96 -0.23
C PHE A 139 -5.74 -17.10 0.39
N VAL A 140 -4.84 -16.12 0.22
CA VAL A 140 -3.49 -16.17 0.80
C VAL A 140 -3.24 -14.97 1.70
N SER A 141 -3.20 -13.77 1.14
CA SER A 141 -2.68 -12.59 1.87
C SER A 141 -3.61 -12.12 2.98
N VAL A 142 -4.92 -12.03 2.72
CA VAL A 142 -5.90 -11.66 3.76
C VAL A 142 -5.97 -12.69 4.91
N PRO A 143 -6.00 -14.02 4.65
CA PRO A 143 -5.89 -15.02 5.71
C PRO A 143 -4.62 -14.90 6.55
N ILE A 144 -3.46 -14.68 5.92
CA ILE A 144 -2.18 -14.50 6.64
C ILE A 144 -2.23 -13.27 7.54
N GLY A 145 -2.65 -12.12 7.00
CA GLY A 145 -2.76 -10.88 7.79
C GLY A 145 -3.78 -11.01 8.93
N THR A 146 -4.90 -11.71 8.69
CA THR A 146 -5.91 -12.00 9.72
C THR A 146 -5.35 -12.91 10.82
N ALA A 147 -4.53 -13.90 10.48
CA ALA A 147 -3.90 -14.76 11.47
C ALA A 147 -2.94 -13.97 12.38
N ILE A 148 -2.18 -13.03 11.80
CA ILE A 148 -1.32 -12.10 12.55
C ILE A 148 -2.18 -11.20 13.46
N GLU A 149 -3.24 -10.60 12.93
CA GLU A 149 -4.18 -9.76 13.69
C GLU A 149 -4.79 -10.53 14.87
N ALA A 150 -5.36 -11.71 14.62
CA ALA A 150 -5.95 -12.57 15.66
C ALA A 150 -4.92 -12.98 16.73
N GLY A 151 -3.70 -13.33 16.32
CA GLY A 151 -2.61 -13.67 17.22
C GLY A 151 -2.21 -12.51 18.13
N LEU A 152 -2.16 -11.28 17.60
CA LEU A 152 -1.88 -10.07 18.38
C LEU A 152 -3.01 -9.75 19.36
N LEU A 153 -4.26 -9.82 18.92
CA LEU A 153 -5.42 -9.63 19.80
C LEU A 153 -5.45 -10.65 20.94
N TRP A 154 -5.17 -11.91 20.64
CA TRP A 154 -5.01 -12.97 21.63
C TRP A 154 -3.85 -12.70 22.60
N ALA A 155 -2.71 -12.22 22.09
CA ALA A 155 -1.53 -11.91 22.91
C ALA A 155 -1.82 -10.77 23.91
N PHE A 156 -2.51 -9.71 23.47
CA PHE A 156 -2.98 -8.65 24.37
C PHE A 156 -3.94 -9.18 25.43
N ALA A 157 -4.94 -9.97 25.01
CA ALA A 157 -5.94 -10.51 25.92
C ALA A 157 -5.33 -11.41 27.02
N ASN A 158 -4.25 -12.12 26.70
CA ASN A 158 -3.51 -12.97 27.64
C ASN A 158 -2.38 -12.26 28.39
N GLY A 159 -2.22 -10.94 28.22
CA GLY A 159 -1.19 -10.18 28.93
C GLY A 159 0.24 -10.51 28.50
N LEU A 160 0.43 -11.03 27.27
CA LEU A 160 1.76 -11.34 26.71
C LEU A 160 2.52 -10.10 26.21
N THR A 161 1.85 -8.94 26.19
CA THR A 161 2.41 -7.65 25.82
C THR A 161 1.83 -6.55 26.71
N PRO A 162 2.59 -5.49 27.06
CA PRO A 162 2.07 -4.40 27.88
C PRO A 162 0.94 -3.66 27.16
N MET A 163 -0.28 -3.75 27.73
CA MET A 163 -1.44 -3.00 27.28
C MET A 163 -1.57 -1.70 28.07
N VAL A 164 -1.81 -0.58 27.37
CA VAL A 164 -2.14 0.71 27.97
C VAL A 164 -3.54 1.14 27.57
N GLU A 165 -4.26 1.78 28.49
CA GLU A 165 -5.66 2.18 28.29
C GLU A 165 -5.78 3.63 27.80
N TRP A 166 -6.77 3.88 26.92
CA TRP A 166 -7.07 5.22 26.39
C TRP A 166 -7.42 6.23 27.48
N ARG A 167 -8.07 5.79 28.56
CA ARG A 167 -8.46 6.66 29.67
C ARG A 167 -7.25 7.19 30.45
N GLU A 168 -6.20 6.39 30.54
CA GLU A 168 -5.01 6.68 31.35
C GLU A 168 -3.92 7.37 30.51
N HIS A 169 -3.81 6.99 29.23
CA HIS A 169 -2.74 7.43 28.34
C HIS A 169 -3.24 7.99 27.00
N PRO A 170 -4.20 8.93 26.97
CA PRO A 170 -4.82 9.39 25.72
C PRO A 170 -3.82 10.05 24.78
N ALA A 171 -2.98 10.97 25.28
CA ALA A 171 -2.01 11.69 24.45
C ALA A 171 -0.96 10.76 23.82
N TYR A 172 -0.52 9.74 24.56
CA TYR A 172 0.43 8.75 24.09
C TYR A 172 -0.17 7.89 22.98
N LEU A 173 -1.38 7.37 23.17
CA LEU A 173 -2.05 6.55 22.16
C LEU A 173 -2.45 7.36 20.92
N VAL A 174 -2.86 8.63 21.06
CA VAL A 174 -3.06 9.54 19.93
C VAL A 174 -1.75 9.73 19.15
N ALA A 175 -0.63 9.95 19.84
CA ALA A 175 0.67 10.09 19.20
C ALA A 175 1.07 8.80 18.45
N LEU A 176 0.88 7.62 19.04
CA LEU A 176 1.13 6.35 18.37
C LEU A 176 0.24 6.16 17.13
N THR A 177 -1.05 6.49 17.22
CA THR A 177 -1.96 6.44 16.05
C THR A 177 -1.50 7.37 14.93
N LEU A 178 -1.07 8.60 15.25
CA LEU A 178 -0.55 9.53 14.25
C LEU A 178 0.80 9.10 13.67
N LEU A 179 1.62 8.35 14.42
CA LEU A 179 2.89 7.83 13.95
C LEU A 179 2.76 6.51 13.18
N ALA A 180 1.67 5.76 13.36
CA ALA A 180 1.51 4.43 12.76
C ALA A 180 1.65 4.41 11.23
N PRO A 181 1.11 5.37 10.43
CA PRO A 181 1.37 5.38 8.99
C PRO A 181 2.85 5.64 8.65
N ILE A 182 3.60 6.37 9.48
CA ILE A 182 5.06 6.55 9.30
C ILE A 182 5.77 5.23 9.61
N VAL A 183 5.42 4.55 10.71
CA VAL A 183 5.98 3.23 11.06
C VAL A 183 5.69 2.23 9.94
N HIS A 184 4.47 2.24 9.39
CA HIS A 184 4.10 1.41 8.24
C HIS A 184 4.97 1.71 7.02
N GLU A 185 5.17 2.98 6.66
CA GLU A 185 5.99 3.35 5.51
C GLU A 185 7.46 2.93 5.69
N VAL A 186 8.04 3.15 6.87
CA VAL A 186 9.43 2.78 7.17
C VAL A 186 9.59 1.25 7.13
N HIS A 187 8.68 0.52 7.77
CA HIS A 187 8.65 -0.94 7.75
C HIS A 187 8.54 -1.47 6.32
N PHE A 188 7.57 -0.94 5.56
CA PHE A 188 7.34 -1.32 4.18
C PHE A 188 8.57 -1.05 3.32
N TYR A 189 9.20 0.12 3.43
CA TYR A 189 10.41 0.45 2.67
C TYR A 189 11.52 -0.60 2.83
N PHE A 190 11.86 -0.96 4.07
CA PHE A 190 12.95 -1.90 4.32
C PHE A 190 12.61 -3.31 3.86
N VAL A 191 11.39 -3.78 4.13
CA VAL A 191 10.91 -5.08 3.67
C VAL A 191 10.87 -5.12 2.14
N HIS A 192 10.27 -4.11 1.51
CA HIS A 192 10.11 -4.01 0.07
C HIS A 192 11.45 -3.97 -0.65
N ARG A 193 12.39 -3.15 -0.16
CA ARG A 193 13.75 -3.14 -0.72
C ARG A 193 14.49 -4.46 -0.52
N ALA A 194 14.31 -5.13 0.62
CA ALA A 194 14.93 -6.43 0.87
C ALA A 194 14.39 -7.51 -0.07
N ILE A 195 13.08 -7.55 -0.32
CA ILE A 195 12.48 -8.55 -1.23
C ILE A 195 12.80 -8.29 -2.70
N HIS A 196 13.37 -7.13 -3.05
CA HIS A 196 13.99 -6.86 -4.37
C HIS A 196 15.42 -7.39 -4.53
N TRP A 197 16.01 -7.94 -3.47
CA TRP A 197 17.29 -8.64 -3.59
C TRP A 197 17.13 -9.93 -4.41
N GLY A 198 18.06 -10.19 -5.34
CA GLY A 198 17.93 -11.17 -6.43
C GLY A 198 17.21 -12.50 -6.10
N PRO A 199 17.63 -13.26 -5.06
CA PRO A 199 16.94 -14.49 -4.67
C PRO A 199 15.51 -14.28 -4.17
N LEU A 200 15.30 -13.30 -3.28
CA LEU A 200 13.97 -12.97 -2.77
C LEU A 200 13.08 -12.42 -3.89
N TYR A 201 13.62 -11.62 -4.80
CA TYR A 201 12.88 -11.14 -5.95
C TYR A 201 12.40 -12.32 -6.79
N LYS A 202 13.32 -13.21 -7.19
CA LYS A 202 13.02 -14.34 -8.07
C LYS A 202 11.93 -15.25 -7.50
N TRP A 203 12.01 -15.58 -6.21
CA TRP A 203 11.16 -16.61 -5.59
C TRP A 203 9.95 -16.07 -4.82
N VAL A 204 10.01 -14.83 -4.36
CA VAL A 204 8.99 -14.22 -3.50
C VAL A 204 8.32 -13.07 -4.22
N HIS A 205 9.06 -12.00 -4.53
CA HIS A 205 8.45 -10.75 -4.97
C HIS A 205 8.06 -10.71 -6.45
N SER A 206 8.61 -11.60 -7.27
CA SER A 206 8.25 -11.76 -8.69
C SER A 206 6.77 -12.06 -8.88
N VAL A 207 6.13 -12.74 -7.91
CA VAL A 207 4.68 -13.03 -7.93
C VAL A 207 3.88 -11.73 -7.97
N HIS A 208 4.23 -10.77 -7.11
CA HIS A 208 3.60 -9.45 -7.08
C HIS A 208 3.91 -8.66 -8.36
N HIS A 209 5.19 -8.67 -8.76
CA HIS A 209 5.72 -7.94 -9.92
C HIS A 209 5.34 -8.52 -11.29
N ASN A 210 4.75 -9.71 -11.35
CA ASN A 210 4.09 -10.19 -12.57
C ASN A 210 3.03 -9.18 -13.03
N SER A 211 2.41 -8.45 -12.10
CA SER A 211 1.44 -7.38 -12.35
C SER A 211 2.10 -6.03 -12.70
N VAL A 212 2.98 -6.00 -13.70
CA VAL A 212 3.69 -4.79 -14.19
C VAL A 212 2.75 -3.62 -14.52
N ASN A 213 1.49 -3.93 -14.85
CA ASN A 213 0.40 -2.96 -14.93
C ASN A 213 -0.55 -3.19 -13.74
N PRO A 214 -0.35 -2.49 -12.60
CA PRO A 214 -1.16 -2.67 -11.40
C PRO A 214 -2.68 -2.56 -11.62
N SER A 215 -3.41 -3.28 -10.77
CA SER A 215 -4.87 -3.18 -10.64
C SER A 215 -5.27 -3.26 -9.17
N PRO A 216 -6.49 -2.88 -8.79
CA PRO A 216 -6.95 -2.95 -7.40
C PRO A 216 -6.69 -4.31 -6.74
N TRP A 217 -6.92 -5.42 -7.45
CA TRP A 217 -6.60 -6.75 -6.91
C TRP A 217 -5.11 -7.10 -6.84
N SER A 218 -4.23 -6.45 -7.62
CA SER A 218 -2.79 -6.73 -7.51
C SER A 218 -2.19 -6.23 -6.20
N SER A 219 -2.90 -5.35 -5.49
CA SER A 219 -2.43 -4.68 -4.26
C SER A 219 -2.02 -5.64 -3.15
N LEU A 220 -2.74 -6.75 -2.98
CA LEU A 220 -2.42 -7.81 -2.02
C LEU A 220 -2.15 -9.15 -2.73
N SER A 221 -1.89 -9.12 -4.04
CA SER A 221 -1.51 -10.32 -4.77
C SER A 221 -0.02 -10.56 -4.57
N MET A 222 0.31 -11.35 -3.55
CA MET A 222 1.68 -11.54 -3.09
C MET A 222 1.97 -13.01 -2.80
N HIS A 223 3.25 -13.35 -2.73
CA HIS A 223 3.68 -14.64 -2.21
C HIS A 223 3.37 -14.73 -0.69
N PRO A 224 3.12 -15.93 -0.11
CA PRO A 224 2.88 -16.08 1.33
C PRO A 224 3.95 -15.42 2.21
N VAL A 225 5.23 -15.62 1.88
CA VAL A 225 6.36 -15.03 2.62
C VAL A 225 6.30 -13.50 2.59
N GLU A 226 6.00 -12.90 1.44
CA GLU A 226 5.82 -11.45 1.31
C GLU A 226 4.64 -10.98 2.15
N SER A 227 3.52 -11.72 2.14
CA SER A 227 2.33 -11.39 2.94
C SER A 227 2.65 -11.38 4.44
N ILE A 228 3.45 -12.34 4.93
CA ILE A 228 3.87 -12.41 6.34
C ILE A 228 4.68 -11.16 6.72
N VAL A 229 5.69 -10.81 5.93
CA VAL A 229 6.55 -9.66 6.25
C VAL A 229 5.84 -8.32 6.02
N TYR A 230 4.91 -8.25 5.07
CA TYR A 230 4.08 -7.07 4.80
C TYR A 230 3.14 -6.76 5.98
N PHE A 231 2.29 -7.72 6.36
CA PHE A 231 1.41 -7.58 7.53
C PHE A 231 2.16 -7.64 8.86
N GLY A 232 3.42 -8.08 8.85
CA GLY A 232 4.33 -8.07 10.00
C GLY A 232 4.55 -6.68 10.61
N VAL A 233 4.18 -5.60 9.91
CA VAL A 233 4.12 -4.24 10.49
C VAL A 233 3.30 -4.19 11.78
N ALA A 234 2.23 -5.00 11.91
CA ALA A 234 1.40 -5.02 13.10
C ALA A 234 2.15 -5.53 14.34
N LEU A 235 3.25 -6.29 14.17
CA LEU A 235 4.06 -6.81 15.27
C LEU A 235 4.78 -5.71 16.05
N TRP A 236 4.91 -4.49 15.51
CA TRP A 236 5.49 -3.35 16.23
C TRP A 236 4.75 -3.00 17.52
N VAL A 237 3.48 -3.36 17.65
CA VAL A 237 2.72 -3.18 18.89
C VAL A 237 3.25 -4.02 20.05
N LEU A 238 4.08 -5.03 19.79
CA LEU A 238 4.73 -5.86 20.81
C LEU A 238 6.01 -5.22 21.35
N ALA A 239 6.60 -4.27 20.62
CA ALA A 239 7.89 -3.67 20.96
C ALA A 239 7.77 -2.55 22.02
N LEU A 240 6.58 -1.97 22.18
CA LEU A 240 6.30 -0.83 23.05
C LEU A 240 4.95 -1.05 23.75
N PRO A 241 4.72 -0.49 24.95
CA PRO A 241 3.38 -0.47 25.53
C PRO A 241 2.37 0.13 24.55
N SER A 242 1.29 -0.58 24.27
CA SER A 242 0.39 -0.23 23.18
C SER A 242 -1.05 -0.64 23.51
N HIS A 243 -1.97 -0.46 22.56
CA HIS A 243 -3.37 -0.85 22.69
C HIS A 243 -3.78 -1.76 21.52
N PRO A 244 -4.62 -2.79 21.74
CA PRO A 244 -5.07 -3.74 20.70
C PRO A 244 -5.64 -3.07 19.44
N PHE A 245 -6.28 -1.91 19.60
CA PHE A 245 -6.72 -1.03 18.51
C PHE A 245 -5.62 -0.77 17.46
N LEU A 246 -4.36 -0.55 17.89
CA LEU A 246 -3.26 -0.29 16.97
C LEU A 246 -2.85 -1.53 16.16
N ALA A 247 -3.05 -2.75 16.69
CA ALA A 247 -2.79 -3.98 15.92
C ALA A 247 -3.75 -4.08 14.73
N ILE A 248 -5.03 -3.80 14.98
CA ILE A 248 -6.07 -3.72 13.94
C ILE A 248 -5.75 -2.56 13.00
N TYR A 249 -5.34 -1.40 13.53
CA TYR A 249 -5.02 -0.24 12.70
C TYR A 249 -3.88 -0.51 11.71
N PHE A 250 -2.83 -1.21 12.14
CA PHE A 250 -1.75 -1.63 11.25
C PHE A 250 -2.22 -2.61 10.18
N PHE A 251 -3.08 -3.58 10.51
CA PHE A 251 -3.72 -4.43 9.49
C PHE A 251 -4.53 -3.58 8.51
N HIS A 252 -5.25 -2.57 8.97
CA HIS A 252 -6.07 -1.73 8.11
C HIS A 252 -5.24 -0.82 7.19
N LEU A 253 -4.14 -0.25 7.70
CA LEU A 253 -3.17 0.51 6.91
C LEU A 253 -2.57 -0.35 5.80
N ALA A 254 -2.08 -1.56 6.13
CA ALA A 254 -1.49 -2.47 5.16
C ALA A 254 -2.55 -3.06 4.20
N GLY A 255 -3.62 -3.61 4.75
CA GLY A 255 -4.65 -4.33 4.00
C GLY A 255 -5.48 -3.43 3.08
N PHE A 256 -6.02 -2.33 3.60
CA PHE A 256 -6.85 -1.43 2.79
C PHE A 256 -5.98 -0.40 2.05
N GLY A 257 -4.90 0.09 2.66
CA GLY A 257 -4.06 1.13 2.08
C GLY A 257 -3.30 0.70 0.83
N ALA A 258 -2.98 -0.59 0.68
CA ALA A 258 -2.25 -1.11 -0.49
C ALA A 258 -2.87 -0.70 -1.83
N VAL A 259 -4.21 -0.57 -1.91
CA VAL A 259 -4.90 -0.21 -3.16
C VAL A 259 -4.52 1.16 -3.68
N VAL A 260 -4.16 2.09 -2.79
CA VAL A 260 -3.85 3.49 -3.13
C VAL A 260 -2.71 3.53 -4.17
N GLY A 261 -1.66 2.71 -4.00
CA GLY A 261 -0.55 2.58 -4.94
C GLY A 261 -0.87 1.82 -6.24
N HIS A 262 -1.96 1.05 -6.30
CA HIS A 262 -2.23 0.09 -7.38
C HIS A 262 -3.49 0.41 -8.22
N ILE A 263 -4.17 1.53 -7.93
CA ILE A 263 -5.33 2.01 -8.68
C ILE A 263 -5.04 2.19 -10.18
N GLY A 264 -3.79 2.49 -10.57
CA GLY A 264 -3.38 2.56 -11.98
C GLY A 264 -3.84 3.80 -12.76
N PHE A 265 -4.36 4.81 -12.06
CA PHE A 265 -4.76 6.11 -12.59
C PHE A 265 -4.18 7.25 -11.73
N ASP A 266 -3.85 8.41 -12.30
CA ASP A 266 -3.45 9.61 -11.53
C ASP A 266 -4.59 10.25 -10.79
N ARG A 267 -5.77 10.29 -11.41
CA ARG A 267 -6.98 10.86 -10.84
C ARG A 267 -8.16 9.92 -11.02
N LEU A 268 -9.09 10.02 -10.09
CA LEU A 268 -10.30 9.22 -10.05
C LEU A 268 -11.51 10.08 -10.35
N GLU A 269 -12.06 10.02 -11.56
CA GLU A 269 -13.26 10.77 -11.91
C GLU A 269 -14.48 10.26 -11.11
N MET A 270 -15.00 11.16 -10.26
CA MET A 270 -16.20 10.96 -9.47
C MET A 270 -17.41 11.62 -10.16
N ALA A 271 -18.58 11.54 -9.53
CA ALA A 271 -19.72 12.36 -9.95
C ALA A 271 -19.36 13.86 -9.87
N ASP A 272 -20.12 14.68 -10.59
CA ASP A 272 -20.05 16.15 -10.50
C ASP A 272 -18.73 16.79 -10.95
N GLY A 273 -17.95 16.06 -11.77
CA GLY A 273 -16.71 16.57 -12.37
C GLY A 273 -15.51 16.64 -11.41
N ILE A 274 -15.63 16.11 -10.20
CA ILE A 274 -14.54 16.06 -9.22
C ILE A 274 -13.60 14.91 -9.57
N ALA A 275 -12.28 15.16 -9.56
CA ALA A 275 -11.26 14.14 -9.85
C ALA A 275 -10.05 14.27 -8.91
N PRO A 276 -10.14 13.76 -7.66
CA PRO A 276 -9.02 13.78 -6.73
C PRO A 276 -7.86 12.92 -7.23
N LYS A 277 -6.65 13.27 -6.81
CA LYS A 277 -5.46 12.47 -7.09
C LYS A 277 -5.55 11.13 -6.34
N SER A 278 -5.09 10.06 -6.98
CA SER A 278 -4.99 8.74 -6.37
C SER A 278 -3.78 8.60 -5.47
N HIS A 279 -2.70 9.34 -5.76
CA HIS A 279 -1.36 9.18 -5.17
C HIS A 279 -0.59 7.92 -5.63
N ALA A 280 -1.10 7.22 -6.66
CA ALA A 280 -0.52 5.97 -7.16
C ALA A 280 0.78 6.11 -7.99
N TYR A 281 1.21 7.33 -8.35
CA TYR A 281 2.23 7.50 -9.40
C TYR A 281 3.61 6.95 -9.00
N ALA A 282 4.04 7.19 -7.76
CA ALA A 282 5.33 6.71 -7.26
C ALA A 282 5.45 5.19 -7.36
N HIS A 283 4.40 4.48 -6.91
CA HIS A 283 4.34 3.02 -6.95
C HIS A 283 4.08 2.48 -8.37
N TYR A 284 3.39 3.23 -9.24
CA TYR A 284 3.33 2.88 -10.66
C TYR A 284 4.72 2.92 -11.31
N LEU A 285 5.53 3.95 -11.03
CA LEU A 285 6.92 4.01 -11.51
C LEU A 285 7.75 2.85 -10.96
N HIS A 286 7.50 2.45 -9.70
CA HIS A 286 8.10 1.25 -9.12
C HIS A 286 7.75 -0.01 -9.92
N HIS A 287 6.48 -0.28 -10.21
CA HIS A 287 6.09 -1.44 -11.05
C HIS A 287 6.62 -1.36 -12.49
N LYS A 288 6.83 -0.15 -13.01
CA LYS A 288 7.37 0.06 -14.37
C LYS A 288 8.88 -0.19 -14.45
N PHE A 289 9.64 0.21 -13.44
CA PHE A 289 11.11 0.26 -13.46
C PHE A 289 11.79 -0.67 -12.45
N PHE A 290 11.03 -1.24 -11.51
CA PHE A 290 11.41 -2.24 -10.49
C PHE A 290 12.45 -1.78 -9.45
N GLU A 291 13.34 -0.84 -9.78
CA GLU A 291 14.47 -0.47 -8.92
C GLU A 291 14.34 0.90 -8.21
N VAL A 292 13.17 1.53 -8.30
CA VAL A 292 12.91 2.89 -7.81
C VAL A 292 11.69 2.93 -6.89
N ASN A 293 11.59 3.94 -6.02
CA ASN A 293 10.41 4.24 -5.21
C ASN A 293 9.87 3.05 -4.40
N TYR A 294 10.65 2.53 -3.45
CA TYR A 294 10.21 1.44 -2.56
C TYR A 294 9.27 1.91 -1.43
N CYS A 295 9.18 3.21 -1.14
CA CYS A 295 8.22 3.76 -0.18
C CYS A 295 6.78 3.72 -0.72
N ASP A 296 5.81 3.70 0.19
CA ASP A 296 4.39 3.74 -0.15
C ASP A 296 3.96 5.16 -0.60
N ASN A 297 3.93 6.13 0.33
CA ASN A 297 3.39 7.48 0.07
C ASN A 297 4.43 8.62 0.17
N GLY A 298 5.68 8.31 0.53
CA GLY A 298 6.79 9.27 0.55
C GLY A 298 6.72 10.30 1.69
N ALA A 299 6.10 9.95 2.82
CA ALA A 299 6.10 10.78 4.03
C ALA A 299 7.52 10.96 4.61
N PHE A 300 8.37 9.95 4.42
CA PHE A 300 9.76 9.87 4.80
C PHE A 300 10.63 9.65 3.54
N PRO A 301 11.76 10.37 3.37
CA PRO A 301 12.47 10.44 2.11
C PRO A 301 13.48 9.29 1.95
N LEU A 302 13.12 8.07 2.36
CA LEU A 302 14.03 6.92 2.40
C LEU A 302 14.56 6.61 0.99
N ASP A 303 13.70 6.62 -0.03
CA ASP A 303 14.15 6.44 -1.41
C ASP A 303 15.18 7.47 -1.84
N LYS A 304 15.07 8.72 -1.37
CA LYS A 304 16.07 9.75 -1.70
C LYS A 304 17.37 9.51 -0.94
N TRP A 305 17.31 9.24 0.36
CA TRP A 305 18.50 8.99 1.18
C TRP A 305 19.30 7.79 0.72
N PHE A 306 18.61 6.78 0.22
CA PHE A 306 19.22 5.54 -0.23
C PHE A 306 19.38 5.43 -1.76
N GLY A 307 19.07 6.50 -2.49
CA GLY A 307 19.37 6.65 -3.91
C GLY A 307 18.45 5.89 -4.89
N SER A 308 17.24 5.51 -4.46
CA SER A 308 16.19 4.87 -5.29
C SER A 308 15.04 5.81 -5.68
N TRP A 309 15.10 7.09 -5.33
CA TRP A 309 14.06 8.07 -5.69
C TRP A 309 13.97 8.30 -7.21
N HIS A 310 12.74 8.32 -7.72
CA HIS A 310 12.41 8.66 -9.10
C HIS A 310 11.10 9.46 -9.14
N ASP A 311 11.18 10.73 -9.50
CA ASP A 311 10.04 11.67 -9.47
C ASP A 311 9.23 11.74 -10.77
N GLY A 312 9.66 11.01 -11.79
CA GLY A 312 9.05 11.01 -13.13
C GLY A 312 9.63 12.08 -14.07
N SER A 313 10.72 12.74 -13.67
CA SER A 313 11.45 13.69 -14.51
C SER A 313 12.52 13.00 -15.37
N PRO A 314 12.99 13.66 -16.46
CA PRO A 314 14.14 13.19 -17.24
C PRO A 314 15.42 13.04 -16.41
N GLU A 315 15.56 13.83 -15.34
CA GLU A 315 16.67 13.71 -14.39
C GLU A 315 16.56 12.43 -13.57
N GLY A 316 15.35 12.07 -13.13
CA GLY A 316 15.07 10.77 -12.52
C GLY A 316 15.47 9.60 -13.42
N ASP A 317 15.10 9.66 -14.71
CA ASP A 317 15.49 8.66 -15.71
C ASP A 317 17.01 8.56 -15.86
N ARG A 318 17.70 9.70 -15.93
CA ARG A 318 19.18 9.76 -16.01
C ARG A 318 19.84 9.08 -14.82
N LEU A 319 19.42 9.44 -13.59
CA LEU A 319 19.99 8.88 -12.36
C LEU A 319 19.75 7.38 -12.24
N MET A 320 18.59 6.89 -12.69
CA MET A 320 18.29 5.46 -12.77
C MET A 320 19.21 4.75 -13.76
N GLN A 321 19.34 5.27 -14.98
CA GLN A 321 20.20 4.68 -16.01
C GLN A 321 21.67 4.61 -15.57
N GLU A 322 22.16 5.63 -14.85
CA GLU A 322 23.50 5.61 -14.28
C GLU A 322 23.69 4.51 -13.22
N ARG A 323 22.70 4.29 -12.35
CA ARG A 323 22.73 3.18 -11.38
C ARG A 323 22.79 1.83 -12.10
N PHE A 324 21.96 1.66 -13.14
CA PHE A 324 21.93 0.44 -13.94
C PHE A 324 23.28 0.19 -14.62
N ASN A 325 23.89 1.21 -15.23
CA ASN A 325 25.20 1.10 -15.88
C ASN A 325 26.29 0.70 -14.88
N ARG A 326 26.35 1.35 -13.71
CA ARG A 326 27.30 0.98 -12.65
C ARG A 326 27.13 -0.46 -12.17
N LYS A 327 25.89 -0.94 -12.05
CA LYS A 327 25.60 -2.33 -11.69
C LYS A 327 26.11 -3.30 -12.76
N LYS A 328 25.87 -2.99 -14.04
CA LYS A 328 26.35 -3.80 -15.17
C LYS A 328 27.87 -3.88 -15.22
N GLU A 329 28.56 -2.75 -15.02
CA GLU A 329 30.03 -2.70 -14.96
C GLU A 329 30.56 -3.57 -13.81
N ARG A 330 29.96 -3.48 -12.62
CA ARG A 330 30.36 -4.30 -11.46
C ARG A 330 30.19 -5.80 -11.72
N VAL A 331 29.08 -6.21 -12.34
CA VAL A 331 28.82 -7.62 -12.67
C VAL A 331 29.78 -8.13 -13.75
N ASN A 332 30.14 -7.30 -14.73
CA ASN A 332 31.09 -7.69 -15.77
C ASN A 332 32.54 -7.75 -15.27
N ALA A 333 32.84 -7.12 -14.14
CA ALA A 333 34.17 -7.10 -13.52
C ALA A 333 34.40 -8.27 -12.53
N THR A 334 33.35 -9.03 -12.21
CA THR A 334 33.38 -10.25 -11.38
C THR A 334 33.19 -11.48 -12.23
#